data_AF-A0ABD3SGR6-F1
#
_entry.id   AF-A0ABD3SGR6-F1
#
_cell.length_a   1.000
_cell.length_b   1.000
_cell.length_c   1.000
_cell.angle_alpha   90.00
_cell.angle_beta   90.00
_cell.angle_gamma   90.00
#
_symmetry.space_group_name_H-M   'P 1'
#
loop_
_entity.id
_entity.type
_entity.pdbx_description
1 polymer ?
#
loop_
_entity_poly.entity_id
_entity_poly.type
_entity_poly.pdbx_seq_one_letter_code
_entity_poly.pdbx_strand_id
1 'polypeptide(L)'
;MLGRVRRRVECHRGRVSEYGAIDRPRWGGGGRGIGHPPSTGGSGRPASRVVITCKLPVMEGKRDKHELERYLPIGIIFIAHHLKRGDRVLVHCAQGRDRSVAIVMAFVAIFCPPSYPLSLRSDFDTLSFDRRTYFPIFDDDDVDDDCLYLKSGLRRVLIDSLLQDGGKDTFMTWMHQQLNVPSTEPFANEDTLRIVLHLVRQDRENAEPTRSTMQKLNRFFMSSIMYRALK
;
A
#
# COMPACT_ATOMS: atom_id res chain seq x y z
N MET A 1 -5.98 6.96 -28.96
CA MET A 1 -5.95 5.74 -28.14
C MET A 1 -4.88 5.90 -27.06
N LEU A 2 -5.27 6.19 -25.82
CA LEU A 2 -4.33 6.34 -24.70
C LEU A 2 -3.86 4.96 -24.25
N GLY A 3 -2.57 4.66 -24.40
CA GLY A 3 -1.96 3.43 -23.91
C GLY A 3 -1.96 3.41 -22.37
N ARG A 4 -2.79 2.56 -21.77
CA ARG A 4 -2.84 2.36 -20.31
C ARG A 4 -1.59 1.58 -19.88
N VAL A 5 -0.62 2.27 -19.27
CA VAL A 5 0.58 1.64 -18.70
C VAL A 5 0.14 0.77 -17.53
N ARG A 6 0.27 -0.56 -17.65
CA ARG A 6 0.05 -1.49 -16.52
C ARG A 6 1.13 -1.24 -15.47
N ARG A 7 0.76 -0.67 -14.33
CA ARG A 7 1.64 -0.56 -13.16
C ARG A 7 1.72 -1.93 -12.49
N ARG A 8 2.89 -2.57 -12.56
CA ARG A 8 3.18 -3.83 -11.86
C ARG A 8 3.53 -3.52 -10.40
N VAL A 9 2.95 -4.27 -9.46
CA VAL A 9 3.36 -4.22 -8.05
C VAL A 9 4.54 -5.18 -7.91
N GLU A 10 5.75 -4.66 -7.74
CA GLU A 10 6.96 -5.47 -7.53
C GLU A 10 7.38 -5.43 -6.06
N CYS A 11 7.56 -6.61 -5.45
CA CYS A 11 8.01 -6.74 -4.07
C CYS A 11 9.51 -7.07 -4.06
N HIS A 12 10.38 -6.06 -3.89
CA HIS A 12 11.82 -6.30 -3.90
C HIS A 12 12.37 -6.78 -2.55
N ARG A 13 13.41 -7.62 -2.60
CA ARG A 13 14.28 -7.96 -1.46
C ARG A 13 14.97 -6.70 -0.95
N GLY A 14 14.51 -6.16 0.17
CA GLY A 14 15.30 -5.21 0.95
C GLY A 14 16.41 -5.96 1.70
N ARG A 15 17.61 -6.05 1.13
CA ARG A 15 18.80 -6.19 1.99
C ARG A 15 19.01 -4.83 2.65
N VAL A 16 19.21 -4.83 3.97
CA VAL A 16 19.81 -3.69 4.66
C VAL A 16 21.25 -3.60 4.16
N SER A 17 21.44 -2.89 3.05
CA SER A 17 22.72 -2.44 2.56
C SER A 17 22.68 -0.93 2.67
N GLU A 18 23.76 -0.38 3.23
CA GLU A 18 24.04 1.05 3.26
C GLU A 18 23.64 1.72 1.93
N TYR A 19 23.10 2.93 2.05
CA TYR A 19 22.66 3.81 0.96
C TYR A 19 23.54 3.70 -0.29
N GLY A 20 23.13 2.81 -1.20
CA GLY A 20 23.69 2.62 -2.52
C GLY A 20 22.56 2.66 -3.52
N ALA A 21 22.68 3.51 -4.53
CA ALA A 21 21.66 3.79 -5.52
C ALA A 21 21.02 2.51 -6.08
N ILE A 22 19.69 2.38 -5.94
CA ILE A 22 18.93 1.39 -6.69
C ILE A 22 18.97 1.81 -8.16
N ASP A 23 19.86 1.18 -8.91
CA ASP A 23 19.94 1.27 -10.36
C ASP A 23 18.63 0.78 -11.00
N ARG A 24 18.15 1.53 -11.99
CA ARG A 24 16.95 1.16 -12.74
C ARG A 24 17.31 0.01 -13.69
N PRO A 25 16.53 -1.09 -13.77
CA PRO A 25 16.55 -1.91 -14.97
C PRO A 25 15.98 -1.08 -16.13
N ARG A 26 16.80 -0.94 -17.16
CA ARG A 26 16.47 -0.36 -18.47
C ARG A 26 15.43 -1.26 -19.12
N TRP A 27 14.22 -0.75 -19.33
CA TRP A 27 13.19 -1.43 -20.13
C TRP A 27 13.67 -1.45 -21.59
N GLY A 28 14.25 -2.58 -21.99
CA GLY A 28 14.74 -2.82 -23.35
C GLY A 28 13.60 -3.20 -24.29
N GLY A 29 13.00 -2.20 -24.94
CA GLY A 29 12.34 -2.40 -26.22
C GLY A 29 13.39 -2.68 -27.29
N GLY A 30 13.23 -3.79 -28.00
CA GLY A 30 14.10 -4.17 -29.12
C GLY A 30 14.01 -3.16 -30.25
N GLY A 31 15.17 -2.64 -30.66
CA GLY A 31 15.32 -1.79 -31.84
C GLY A 31 16.79 -1.82 -32.25
N ARG A 32 17.11 -2.57 -33.31
CA ARG A 32 18.44 -2.60 -33.93
C ARG A 32 18.72 -1.24 -34.55
N GLY A 33 19.80 -0.60 -34.12
CA GLY A 33 20.34 0.63 -34.72
C GLY A 33 21.76 0.86 -34.23
N ILE A 34 22.74 0.55 -35.07
CA ILE A 34 24.17 0.79 -34.82
C ILE A 34 24.42 2.27 -35.09
N GLY A 35 24.85 3.02 -34.07
CA GLY A 35 25.24 4.42 -34.17
C GLY A 35 26.13 4.81 -32.99
N HIS A 36 27.29 5.39 -33.29
CA HIS A 36 28.34 5.83 -32.35
C HIS A 36 27.84 6.78 -31.25
N PRO A 37 28.49 6.79 -30.06
CA PRO A 37 28.13 7.69 -28.97
C PRO A 37 28.83 9.05 -29.09
N PRO A 38 28.14 10.18 -28.86
CA PRO A 38 28.79 11.42 -28.47
C PRO A 38 29.04 11.42 -26.96
N SER A 39 30.29 11.65 -26.59
CA SER A 39 30.76 11.93 -25.24
C SER A 39 30.40 13.37 -24.85
N THR A 40 29.44 13.52 -23.93
CA THR A 40 29.23 14.78 -23.22
C THR A 40 29.15 14.53 -21.73
N GLY A 41 30.25 14.85 -21.06
CA GLY A 41 30.35 14.91 -19.60
C GLY A 41 29.47 16.04 -19.07
N GLY A 42 28.36 15.65 -18.45
CA GLY A 42 27.62 16.49 -17.53
C GLY A 42 27.54 15.74 -16.21
N SER A 43 28.41 16.06 -15.26
CA SER A 43 28.30 15.61 -13.87
C SER A 43 27.13 16.34 -13.20
N GLY A 44 25.91 16.08 -13.67
CA GLY A 44 24.70 16.50 -13.00
C GLY A 44 24.65 15.79 -11.66
N ARG A 45 24.82 16.54 -10.56
CA ARG A 45 24.53 16.03 -9.22
C ARG A 45 23.14 15.40 -9.27
N PRO A 46 22.98 14.12 -8.86
CA PRO A 46 21.67 13.50 -8.86
C PRO A 46 20.76 14.37 -8.00
N ALA A 47 19.68 14.89 -8.59
CA ALA A 47 18.65 15.61 -7.86
C ALA A 47 18.30 14.80 -6.62
N SER A 48 18.40 15.42 -5.44
CA SER A 48 18.14 14.78 -4.16
C SER A 48 16.76 14.10 -4.21
N ARG A 49 16.75 12.77 -4.28
CA ARG A 49 15.49 12.01 -4.29
C ARG A 49 14.88 12.17 -2.91
N VAL A 50 13.77 12.91 -2.84
CA VAL A 50 12.98 13.03 -1.61
C VAL A 50 12.39 11.66 -1.30
N VAL A 51 12.80 11.07 -0.18
CA VAL A 51 12.26 9.80 0.31
C VAL A 51 11.12 10.11 1.28
N ILE A 52 9.90 9.79 0.86
CA ILE A 52 8.69 9.90 1.67
C ILE A 52 8.56 8.64 2.52
N THR A 53 8.37 8.78 3.82
CA THR A 53 8.37 7.64 4.77
C THR A 53 7.13 7.63 5.65
N CYS A 54 6.52 6.45 5.79
CA CYS A 54 5.49 6.17 6.78
C CYS A 54 6.02 5.11 7.76
N LYS A 55 6.07 5.45 9.06
CA LYS A 55 6.52 4.53 10.12
C LYS A 55 5.31 4.09 10.93
N LEU A 56 5.07 2.78 10.99
CA LEU A 56 3.97 2.19 11.75
C LEU A 56 4.55 1.55 13.03
N PRO A 57 4.12 1.97 14.24
CA PRO A 57 4.64 1.46 15.51
C PRO A 57 4.03 0.09 15.86
N VAL A 58 4.29 -0.92 15.02
CA VAL A 58 3.76 -2.28 15.17
C VAL A 58 4.86 -3.22 15.67
N MET A 59 4.67 -3.81 16.85
CA MET A 59 5.60 -4.82 17.38
C MET A 59 5.47 -6.18 16.69
N GLU A 60 6.53 -6.99 16.75
CA GLU A 60 6.54 -8.32 16.12
C GLU A 60 5.83 -9.39 16.95
N GLY A 61 5.15 -10.32 16.27
CA GLY A 61 4.57 -11.51 16.87
C GLY A 61 3.42 -11.23 17.84
N LYS A 62 3.31 -12.09 18.86
CA LYS A 62 2.19 -12.13 19.82
C LYS A 62 2.14 -10.95 20.79
N ARG A 63 3.22 -10.16 20.89
CA ARG A 63 3.30 -9.01 21.81
C ARG A 63 2.42 -7.85 21.35
N ASP A 64 2.17 -7.78 20.06
CA ASP A 64 1.19 -6.88 19.49
C ASP A 64 -0.18 -7.58 19.45
N LYS A 65 -1.13 -7.15 20.29
CA LYS A 65 -2.47 -7.73 20.28
C LYS A 65 -3.36 -7.12 19.18
N HIS A 66 -3.28 -5.81 18.98
CA HIS A 66 -4.24 -5.04 18.18
C HIS A 66 -3.62 -3.93 17.31
N GLU A 67 -2.35 -3.57 17.48
CA GLU A 67 -1.72 -2.44 16.78
C GLU A 67 -1.61 -2.70 15.28
N LEU A 68 -1.21 -3.90 14.83
CA LEU A 68 -1.20 -4.18 13.39
C LEU A 68 -2.58 -3.94 12.77
N GLU A 69 -3.66 -4.41 13.41
CA GLU A 69 -5.03 -4.21 12.92
C GLU A 69 -5.40 -2.72 12.85
N ARG A 70 -4.99 -1.95 13.87
CA ARG A 70 -5.19 -0.51 13.97
C ARG A 70 -4.43 0.27 12.89
N TYR A 71 -3.21 -0.13 12.57
CA TYR A 71 -2.35 0.57 11.61
C TYR A 71 -2.46 0.07 10.16
N LEU A 72 -3.15 -1.05 9.92
CA LEU A 72 -3.38 -1.57 8.55
C LEU A 72 -4.02 -0.53 7.61
N PRO A 73 -5.10 0.19 7.99
CA PRO A 73 -5.70 1.22 7.12
C PRO A 73 -4.69 2.26 6.64
N ILE A 74 -3.82 2.73 7.55
CA ILE A 74 -2.81 3.74 7.24
C ILE A 74 -1.78 3.21 6.24
N GLY A 75 -1.27 1.99 6.48
CA GLY A 75 -0.31 1.36 5.58
C GLY A 75 -0.89 1.15 4.18
N ILE A 76 -2.15 0.73 4.10
CA ILE A 76 -2.86 0.50 2.83
C ILE A 76 -3.06 1.82 2.08
N ILE A 77 -3.53 2.87 2.75
CA ILE A 77 -3.74 4.20 2.14
C ILE A 77 -2.42 4.80 1.69
N PHE A 78 -1.35 4.66 2.48
CA PHE A 78 -0.04 5.15 2.11
C PHE A 78 0.43 4.51 0.80
N ILE A 79 0.34 3.18 0.69
CA ILE A 79 0.69 2.47 -0.54
C ILE A 79 -0.20 2.96 -1.69
N ALA A 80 -1.51 3.05 -1.47
CA ALA A 80 -2.44 3.41 -2.52
C ALA A 80 -2.21 4.84 -3.03
N HIS A 81 -2.07 5.81 -2.12
CA HIS A 81 -1.80 7.21 -2.39
C HIS A 81 -0.55 7.40 -3.25
N HIS A 82 0.55 6.74 -2.89
CA HIS A 82 1.81 6.86 -3.62
C HIS A 82 1.80 6.12 -4.97
N LEU A 83 1.23 4.91 -5.02
CA LEU A 83 1.10 4.19 -6.28
C LEU A 83 0.26 4.97 -7.30
N LYS A 84 -0.80 5.66 -6.86
CA LYS A 84 -1.60 6.53 -7.73
C LYS A 84 -0.80 7.65 -8.36
N ARG A 85 0.11 8.27 -7.59
CA ARG A 85 1.02 9.33 -8.06
C ARG A 85 2.12 8.84 -9.00
N GLY A 86 2.23 7.52 -9.19
CA GLY A 86 3.29 6.91 -9.99
C GLY A 86 4.58 6.70 -9.21
N ASP A 87 4.54 6.88 -7.89
CA ASP A 87 5.68 6.61 -7.03
C ASP A 87 5.89 5.10 -6.88
N ARG A 88 7.12 4.71 -6.55
CA ARG A 88 7.45 3.34 -6.16
C ARG A 88 7.46 3.26 -4.64
N VAL A 89 6.77 2.27 -4.08
CA VAL A 89 6.64 2.10 -2.64
C VAL A 89 7.43 0.88 -2.19
N LEU A 90 8.32 1.07 -1.21
CA LEU A 90 9.01 -0.03 -0.54
C LEU A 90 8.34 -0.29 0.81
N VAL A 91 7.83 -1.51 1.00
CA VAL A 91 7.24 -1.96 2.27
C VAL A 91 8.17 -2.98 2.92
N HIS A 92 8.75 -2.63 4.06
CA HIS A 92 9.67 -3.51 4.78
C HIS A 92 9.37 -3.55 6.28
N CYS A 93 9.84 -4.62 6.93
CA CYS A 93 9.97 -4.71 8.38
C CYS A 93 11.38 -5.24 8.68
N ALA A 94 11.70 -5.53 9.94
CA ALA A 94 13.04 -6.00 10.33
C ALA A 94 13.51 -7.21 9.51
N GLN A 95 12.69 -8.25 9.41
CA GLN A 95 13.02 -9.46 8.65
C GLN A 95 12.42 -9.49 7.25
N GLY A 96 11.40 -8.66 6.99
CA GLY A 96 10.68 -8.70 5.73
C GLY A 96 9.91 -10.00 5.47
N ARG A 97 9.37 -10.65 6.51
CA ARG A 97 8.64 -11.93 6.39
C ARG A 97 7.22 -11.87 6.93
N ASP A 98 6.97 -11.01 7.92
CA ASP A 98 5.75 -11.01 8.73
C ASP A 98 4.91 -9.72 8.57
N ARG A 99 5.15 -8.69 9.40
CA ARG A 99 4.36 -7.44 9.41
C ARG A 99 4.23 -6.73 8.06
N SER A 100 5.35 -6.58 7.34
CA SER A 100 5.33 -5.95 6.01
C SER A 100 4.55 -6.78 4.99
N VAL A 101 4.61 -8.11 5.10
CA VAL A 101 3.82 -9.02 4.27
C VAL A 101 2.33 -8.84 4.58
N ALA A 102 1.95 -8.68 5.85
CA ALA A 102 0.55 -8.44 6.21
C ALA A 102 -0.04 -7.19 5.55
N ILE A 103 0.70 -6.08 5.57
CA ILE A 103 0.27 -4.83 4.92
C ILE A 103 0.12 -5.03 3.40
N VAL A 104 1.09 -5.68 2.77
CA VAL A 104 1.04 -5.98 1.32
C VAL A 104 -0.12 -6.91 1.00
N MET A 105 -0.35 -7.96 1.79
CA MET A 105 -1.48 -8.86 1.60
C MET A 105 -2.81 -8.12 1.73
N ALA A 106 -2.97 -7.27 2.74
CA ALA A 106 -4.19 -6.50 2.90
C ALA A 106 -4.43 -5.54 1.71
N PHE A 107 -3.37 -4.89 1.23
CA PHE A 107 -3.44 -4.06 0.02
C PHE A 107 -3.85 -4.88 -1.22
N VAL A 108 -3.20 -6.03 -1.45
CA VAL A 108 -3.49 -6.92 -2.59
C VAL A 108 -4.92 -7.45 -2.53
N ALA A 109 -5.40 -7.84 -1.35
CA ALA A 109 -6.76 -8.32 -1.17
C ALA A 109 -7.82 -7.28 -1.55
N ILE A 110 -7.55 -5.99 -1.35
CA ILE A 110 -8.49 -4.91 -1.66
C ILE A 110 -8.37 -4.46 -3.13
N PHE A 111 -7.15 -4.31 -3.65
CA PHE A 111 -6.91 -3.59 -4.90
C PHE A 111 -6.42 -4.43 -6.07
N CYS A 112 -6.19 -5.73 -5.90
CA CYS A 112 -5.71 -6.60 -6.96
C CYS A 112 -6.70 -7.74 -7.21
N PRO A 113 -7.00 -8.07 -8.48
CA PRO A 113 -7.64 -9.34 -8.79
C PRO A 113 -6.77 -10.52 -8.33
N PRO A 114 -7.36 -11.68 -7.99
CA PRO A 114 -6.64 -12.87 -7.54
C PRO A 114 -5.98 -13.60 -8.73
N SER A 115 -5.09 -12.92 -9.46
CA SER A 115 -4.39 -13.43 -10.63
C SER A 115 -2.91 -13.06 -10.61
N TYR A 116 -2.10 -13.87 -11.30
CA TYR A 116 -0.68 -13.61 -11.51
C TYR A 116 -0.40 -13.24 -12.98
N PRO A 117 0.45 -12.23 -13.27
CA PRO A 117 1.15 -11.37 -12.33
C PRO A 117 0.21 -10.40 -11.59
N LEU A 118 0.58 -10.01 -10.36
CA LEU A 118 -0.17 -9.04 -9.58
C LEU A 118 -0.30 -7.72 -10.33
N SER A 119 -1.55 -7.26 -10.47
CA SER A 119 -1.88 -6.00 -11.13
C SER A 119 -3.00 -5.29 -10.38
N LEU A 120 -2.95 -3.97 -10.39
CA LEU A 120 -4.00 -3.14 -9.81
C LEU A 120 -5.28 -3.25 -10.66
N ARG A 121 -6.44 -3.19 -10.00
CA ARG A 121 -7.73 -3.11 -10.70
C ARG A 121 -7.79 -1.89 -11.62
N SER A 122 -8.62 -1.97 -12.65
CA SER A 122 -8.76 -0.92 -13.67
C SER A 122 -9.40 0.38 -13.14
N ASP A 123 -10.12 0.29 -12.03
CA ASP A 123 -10.76 1.38 -11.28
C ASP A 123 -9.84 1.98 -10.20
N PHE A 124 -8.62 1.47 -10.02
CA PHE A 124 -7.71 1.97 -8.97
C PHE A 124 -7.39 3.47 -9.11
N ASP A 125 -7.28 3.95 -10.34
CA ASP A 125 -6.98 5.37 -10.61
C ASP A 125 -8.16 6.31 -10.26
N THR A 126 -9.39 5.80 -10.13
CA THR A 126 -10.57 6.61 -9.79
C THR A 126 -10.75 6.80 -8.29
N LEU A 127 -10.01 6.07 -7.45
CA LEU A 127 -10.13 6.12 -5.99
C LEU A 127 -9.76 7.48 -5.39
N SER A 128 -10.68 8.19 -4.75
CA SER A 128 -10.32 9.44 -4.06
C SER A 128 -9.82 9.14 -2.65
N PHE A 129 -8.57 9.53 -2.37
CA PHE A 129 -8.00 9.54 -1.00
C PHE A 129 -8.10 10.91 -0.34
N ASP A 130 -8.86 11.85 -0.94
CA ASP A 130 -8.98 13.22 -0.46
C ASP A 130 -10.12 13.41 0.57
N ARG A 131 -9.86 14.28 1.54
CA ARG A 131 -10.69 14.58 2.72
C ARG A 131 -12.10 15.07 2.35
N ARG A 132 -12.21 15.82 1.25
CA ARG A 132 -13.47 16.44 0.78
C ARG A 132 -14.59 15.43 0.56
N THR A 133 -14.25 14.19 0.25
CA THR A 133 -15.24 13.15 -0.04
C THR A 133 -15.99 12.67 1.22
N TYR A 134 -15.51 12.96 2.43
CA TYR A 134 -16.05 12.34 3.65
C TYR A 134 -16.09 13.20 4.92
N PHE A 135 -15.25 14.23 5.04
CA PHE A 135 -15.27 15.15 6.18
C PHE A 135 -15.55 16.58 5.69
N PRO A 136 -16.82 16.90 5.35
CA PRO A 136 -17.19 18.16 4.69
C PRO A 136 -17.13 19.41 5.59
N ILE A 137 -16.68 19.30 6.84
CA ILE A 137 -16.90 20.34 7.88
C ILE A 137 -15.74 21.34 7.99
N PHE A 138 -14.73 21.30 7.11
CA PHE A 138 -13.59 22.22 7.21
C PHE A 138 -13.31 22.88 5.87
N ASP A 139 -13.72 24.14 5.75
CA ASP A 139 -13.26 25.08 4.72
C ASP A 139 -11.78 25.40 5.01
N ASP A 140 -10.90 25.13 4.04
CA ASP A 140 -9.44 25.04 4.22
C ASP A 140 -8.79 25.90 3.13
N ASP A 141 -8.55 27.18 3.40
CA ASP A 141 -7.83 28.10 2.49
C ASP A 141 -6.35 28.33 2.87
N ASP A 142 -5.85 27.78 3.99
CA ASP A 142 -4.43 27.88 4.38
C ASP A 142 -3.94 26.59 5.06
N VAL A 143 -3.52 25.58 4.28
CA VAL A 143 -2.99 24.32 4.84
C VAL A 143 -1.49 24.45 5.08
N ASP A 144 -1.13 24.72 6.34
CA ASP A 144 0.25 24.71 6.84
C ASP A 144 0.89 23.30 6.68
N ASP A 145 2.19 23.23 6.36
CA ASP A 145 2.92 21.96 6.15
C ASP A 145 2.90 21.05 7.41
N ASP A 146 2.65 21.64 8.59
CA ASP A 146 2.40 20.97 9.87
C ASP A 146 1.15 20.06 9.88
N CYS A 147 0.32 20.14 8.85
CA CYS A 147 -0.84 19.28 8.66
C CYS A 147 -0.52 17.90 8.07
N LEU A 148 0.73 17.62 7.67
CA LEU A 148 1.13 16.32 7.15
C LEU A 148 1.61 15.39 8.28
N TYR A 149 1.19 14.12 8.23
CA TYR A 149 1.64 13.10 9.16
C TYR A 149 3.10 12.74 8.85
N LEU A 150 4.01 13.25 9.69
CA LEU A 150 5.45 13.09 9.53
C LEU A 150 5.90 13.57 8.15
N LYS A 151 6.52 12.68 7.36
CA LYS A 151 6.91 12.90 5.97
C LYS A 151 6.23 11.89 5.06
N SER A 152 4.99 11.50 5.38
CA SER A 152 4.24 10.49 4.64
C SER A 152 3.45 11.05 3.46
N GLY A 153 3.28 12.38 3.39
CA GLY A 153 2.39 13.01 2.42
C GLY A 153 0.90 12.75 2.67
N LEU A 154 0.54 12.09 3.78
CA LEU A 154 -0.84 11.93 4.23
C LEU A 154 -1.19 13.02 5.24
N ARG A 155 -2.42 13.53 5.22
CA ARG A 155 -2.88 14.53 6.19
C ARG A 155 -3.00 13.92 7.59
N ARG A 156 -2.54 14.63 8.62
CA ARG A 156 -2.60 14.21 10.03
C ARG A 156 -4.03 13.95 10.49
N VAL A 157 -4.98 14.80 10.10
CA VAL A 157 -6.42 14.62 10.41
C VAL A 157 -6.96 13.28 9.91
N LEU A 158 -6.57 12.86 8.70
CA LEU A 158 -6.97 11.56 8.16
C LEU A 158 -6.39 10.42 9.02
N ILE A 159 -5.11 10.52 9.38
CA ILE A 159 -4.44 9.52 10.21
C ILE A 159 -5.08 9.44 11.59
N ASP A 160 -5.30 10.58 12.24
CA ASP A 160 -5.91 10.65 13.56
C ASP A 160 -7.31 10.04 13.55
N SER A 161 -8.12 10.31 12.51
CA SER A 161 -9.43 9.68 12.33
C SER A 161 -9.35 8.15 12.15
N LEU A 162 -8.36 7.64 11.41
CA LEU A 162 -8.17 6.20 11.22
C LEU A 162 -7.64 5.49 12.48
N LEU A 163 -6.94 6.22 13.34
CA LEU A 163 -6.43 5.70 14.61
C LEU A 163 -7.43 5.75 15.75
N GLN A 164 -8.55 6.47 15.62
CA GLN A 164 -9.62 6.48 16.61
C GLN A 164 -10.32 5.11 16.72
N ASP A 165 -11.06 4.92 17.81
CA ASP A 165 -11.89 3.73 17.99
C ASP A 165 -12.92 3.66 16.86
N GLY A 166 -13.02 2.50 16.20
CA GLY A 166 -13.84 2.33 15.00
C GLY A 166 -13.23 2.82 13.69
N GLY A 167 -12.01 3.39 13.70
CA GLY A 167 -11.33 3.87 12.48
C GLY A 167 -11.13 2.78 11.42
N LYS A 168 -10.98 1.52 11.84
CA LYS A 168 -11.01 0.34 10.96
C LYS A 168 -12.34 0.22 10.21
N ASP A 169 -13.46 0.32 10.91
CA ASP A 169 -14.81 0.18 10.33
C ASP A 169 -15.12 1.37 9.41
N THR A 170 -14.70 2.58 9.79
CA THR A 170 -14.72 3.77 8.94
C THR A 170 -13.95 3.53 7.63
N PHE A 171 -12.72 3.00 7.73
CA PHE A 171 -11.91 2.66 6.56
C PHE A 171 -12.59 1.62 5.66
N MET A 172 -13.13 0.54 6.23
CA MET A 172 -13.81 -0.50 5.44
C MET A 172 -15.05 0.05 4.74
N THR A 173 -15.86 0.85 5.45
CA THR A 173 -17.06 1.51 4.89
C THR A 173 -16.68 2.36 3.69
N TRP A 174 -15.63 3.17 3.86
CA TRP A 174 -15.12 4.02 2.81
C TRP A 174 -14.61 3.22 1.59
N MET A 175 -13.86 2.15 1.81
CA MET A 175 -13.37 1.29 0.72
C MET A 175 -14.51 0.61 -0.04
N HIS A 176 -15.56 0.14 0.65
CA HIS A 176 -16.72 -0.46 0.00
C HIS A 176 -17.42 0.51 -0.95
N GLN A 177 -17.57 1.77 -0.51
CA GLN A 177 -18.18 2.81 -1.33
C GLN A 177 -17.31 3.22 -2.52
N GLN A 178 -16.00 3.40 -2.30
CA GLN A 178 -15.06 3.78 -3.36
C GLN A 178 -14.94 2.70 -4.44
N LEU A 179 -14.97 1.41 -4.05
CA LEU A 179 -14.82 0.28 -4.96
C LEU A 179 -16.16 -0.28 -5.48
N ASN A 180 -17.28 0.32 -5.08
CA ASN A 180 -18.63 -0.15 -5.39
C ASN A 180 -18.82 -1.66 -5.11
N VAL A 181 -18.27 -2.13 -3.98
CA VAL A 181 -18.38 -3.52 -3.53
C VAL A 181 -19.52 -3.60 -2.51
N PRO A 182 -20.46 -4.56 -2.64
CA PRO A 182 -21.53 -4.74 -1.67
C PRO A 182 -20.98 -4.83 -0.24
N SER A 183 -21.57 -4.08 0.70
CA SER A 183 -21.19 -4.12 2.11
C SER A 183 -21.54 -5.45 2.81
N THR A 184 -22.12 -6.40 2.06
CA THR A 184 -22.53 -7.71 2.55
C THR A 184 -21.42 -8.74 2.53
N GLU A 185 -20.35 -8.52 1.77
CA GLU A 185 -19.24 -9.45 1.64
C GLU A 185 -17.93 -8.79 2.09
N PRO A 186 -17.12 -9.45 2.93
CA PRO A 186 -15.81 -8.91 3.27
C PRO A 186 -14.87 -8.92 2.07
N PHE A 187 -13.97 -7.94 1.97
CA PHE A 187 -12.94 -7.89 0.92
C PHE A 187 -12.06 -9.15 0.87
N ALA A 188 -11.91 -9.84 2.00
CA ALA A 188 -11.23 -11.12 2.05
C ALA A 188 -11.82 -12.03 3.14
N ASN A 189 -11.88 -13.31 2.82
CA ASN A 189 -12.08 -14.38 3.78
C ASN A 189 -10.78 -15.19 3.97
N GLU A 190 -10.83 -16.24 4.78
CA GLU A 190 -9.66 -17.07 5.07
C GLU A 190 -9.03 -17.66 3.79
N ASP A 191 -9.83 -18.12 2.84
CA ASP A 191 -9.35 -18.71 1.60
C ASP A 191 -8.80 -17.65 0.64
N THR A 192 -9.43 -16.48 0.54
CA THR A 192 -8.90 -15.33 -0.20
C THR A 192 -7.53 -14.94 0.34
N LEU A 193 -7.33 -14.88 1.66
CA LEU A 193 -6.03 -14.54 2.24
C LEU A 193 -4.96 -15.60 1.95
N ARG A 194 -5.31 -16.89 1.87
CA ARG A 194 -4.38 -17.95 1.45
C ARG A 194 -3.96 -17.78 -0.01
N ILE A 195 -4.90 -17.48 -0.89
CA ILE A 195 -4.62 -17.19 -2.31
C ILE A 195 -3.72 -15.97 -2.43
N VAL A 196 -4.05 -14.88 -1.72
CA VAL A 196 -3.25 -13.66 -1.71
C VAL A 196 -1.83 -13.91 -1.19
N LEU A 197 -1.67 -14.69 -0.11
CA LEU A 197 -0.34 -15.06 0.38
C LEU A 197 0.44 -15.84 -0.69
N HIS A 198 -0.21 -16.77 -1.39
CA HIS A 198 0.42 -17.52 -2.46
C HIS A 198 0.88 -16.59 -3.60
N LEU A 199 0.05 -15.63 -4.02
CA LEU A 199 0.41 -14.64 -5.04
C LEU A 199 1.59 -13.76 -4.59
N VAL A 200 1.57 -13.27 -3.34
CA VAL A 200 2.67 -12.46 -2.78
C VAL A 200 3.98 -13.27 -2.73
N ARG A 201 3.91 -14.58 -2.45
CA ARG A 201 5.08 -15.47 -2.45
C ARG A 201 5.74 -15.62 -3.82
N GLN A 202 5.00 -15.46 -4.91
CA GLN A 202 5.57 -15.51 -6.27
C GLN A 202 6.57 -14.38 -6.51
N ASP A 203 6.33 -13.20 -5.94
CA ASP A 203 7.26 -12.06 -6.04
C ASP A 203 8.19 -11.96 -4.81
N ARG A 204 7.85 -12.61 -3.70
CA ARG A 204 8.60 -12.59 -2.44
C ARG A 204 8.62 -13.97 -1.76
N GLU A 205 9.53 -14.83 -2.19
CA GLU A 205 9.66 -16.22 -1.72
C GLU A 205 9.70 -16.38 -0.18
N ASN A 206 10.30 -15.44 0.53
CA ASN A 206 10.44 -15.47 2.01
C ASN A 206 9.20 -14.93 2.75
N ALA A 207 8.11 -14.62 2.05
CA ALA A 207 6.87 -14.15 2.67
C ALA A 207 6.26 -15.25 3.54
N GLU A 208 6.29 -15.05 4.85
CA GLU A 208 5.88 -16.06 5.83
C GLU A 208 5.25 -15.39 7.04
N PRO A 209 4.02 -14.86 6.90
CA PRO A 209 3.32 -14.27 8.01
C PRO A 209 3.05 -15.32 9.08
N THR A 210 3.28 -14.97 10.34
CA THR A 210 3.02 -15.87 11.46
C THR A 210 1.53 -16.18 11.57
N ARG A 211 1.17 -17.28 12.23
CA ARG A 211 -0.24 -17.60 12.55
C ARG A 211 -0.95 -16.43 13.24
N SER A 212 -0.26 -15.72 14.12
CA SER A 212 -0.82 -14.54 14.81
C SER A 212 -1.13 -13.41 13.84
N THR A 213 -0.23 -13.15 12.89
CA THR A 213 -0.42 -12.15 11.83
C THR A 213 -1.59 -12.52 10.90
N MET A 214 -1.70 -13.78 10.49
CA MET A 214 -2.84 -14.25 9.70
C MET A 214 -4.17 -14.11 10.45
N GLN A 215 -4.19 -14.41 11.76
CA GLN A 215 -5.37 -14.19 12.60
C GLN A 215 -5.76 -12.71 12.68
N LYS A 216 -4.79 -11.79 12.76
CA LYS A 216 -5.02 -10.35 12.73
C LYS A 216 -5.60 -9.89 11.38
N LEU A 217 -5.10 -10.41 10.26
CA LEU A 217 -5.68 -10.14 8.93
C LEU A 217 -7.12 -10.66 8.83
N ASN A 218 -7.38 -11.89 9.27
CA ASN A 218 -8.74 -12.44 9.32
C ASN A 218 -9.66 -11.55 10.17
N ARG A 219 -9.21 -11.11 11.35
CA ARG A 219 -10.00 -10.17 12.16
C ARG A 219 -10.18 -8.83 11.46
N PHE A 220 -9.15 -8.27 10.86
CA PHE A 220 -9.23 -7.00 10.15
C PHE A 220 -10.34 -7.02 9.09
N PHE A 221 -10.39 -8.07 8.25
CA PHE A 221 -11.38 -8.20 7.18
C PHE A 221 -12.74 -8.73 7.64
N MET A 222 -12.82 -9.63 8.61
CA MET A 222 -14.08 -10.34 8.90
C MET A 222 -14.78 -9.86 10.18
N SER A 223 -14.11 -9.06 11.02
CA SER A 223 -14.67 -8.61 12.31
C SER A 223 -15.25 -7.21 12.31
N SER A 224 -15.35 -6.56 11.14
CA SER A 224 -16.00 -5.26 11.04
C SER A 224 -17.48 -5.36 11.45
N ILE A 225 -17.98 -4.34 12.14
CA ILE A 225 -19.38 -4.25 12.54
C ILE A 225 -20.32 -4.32 11.32
N MET A 226 -19.86 -3.85 10.17
CA MET A 226 -20.60 -3.84 8.91
C MET A 226 -21.06 -5.25 8.50
N TYR A 227 -20.19 -6.25 8.67
CA TYR A 227 -20.50 -7.62 8.24
C TYR A 227 -21.30 -8.41 9.28
N ARG A 228 -21.38 -7.91 10.52
CA ARG A 228 -22.13 -8.57 11.60
C ARG A 228 -23.62 -8.24 11.55
N ALA A 229 -23.98 -7.04 11.09
CA ALA A 229 -25.36 -6.56 11.03
C ALA A 229 -26.25 -7.31 10.02
N LEU A 230 -25.70 -8.27 9.28
CA LEU A 230 -26.36 -9.00 8.19
C LEU A 230 -26.61 -10.48 8.51
N LYS A 231 -26.24 -10.93 9.70
CA LYS A 231 -26.55 -12.26 10.23
C LYS A 231 -27.71 -12.18 11.20
#